data_AF-A0A7K3S0Z5-F1
#
_entry.id   AF-A0A7K3S0Z5-F1
#
_cell.length_a   1.000
_cell.length_b   1.000
_cell.length_c   1.000
_cell.angle_alpha   90.00
_cell.angle_beta   90.00
_cell.angle_gamma   90.00
#
_symmetry.space_group_name_H-M   'P 1'
#
loop_
_entity.id
_entity.type
_entity.pdbx_description
1 polymer ?
#
loop_
_entity_poly.entity_id
_entity_poly.type
_entity_poly.pdbx_seq_one_letter_code
_entity_poly.pdbx_strand_id
1 'polypeptide(L)' 'MGAAAAEAKGDEVLVEHGGKTYVLPSPLDYPVDVVFAENDFEAVRVVLGEAQWQEYRKARPTIRDFQDFNRKINEASGN' A
#
# COMPACT_ATOMS: atom_id res chain seq x y z
N MET A 1 7.38 -0.55 -24.78
CA MET A 1 6.83 0.49 -23.89
C MET A 1 6.67 -0.18 -22.53
N GLY A 2 7.62 -0.17 -21.59
CA GLY A 2 8.57 0.87 -21.21
C GLY A 2 8.05 1.56 -19.95
N ALA A 3 7.87 0.82 -18.85
CA ALA A 3 7.62 1.41 -17.54
C ALA A 3 8.93 1.35 -16.75
N ALA A 4 9.74 2.37 -16.93
CA ALA A 4 10.87 2.67 -16.06
C ALA A 4 10.34 3.50 -14.88
N ALA A 5 10.71 3.13 -13.66
CA ALA A 5 11.19 4.02 -12.59
C ALA A 5 10.92 3.38 -11.22
N ALA A 6 11.96 2.81 -10.63
CA ALA A 6 12.22 2.80 -9.19
C ALA A 6 13.52 2.00 -8.96
N GLU A 7 14.64 2.60 -9.35
CA GLU A 7 15.93 2.27 -8.77
C GLU A 7 16.43 3.54 -8.09
N ALA A 8 16.65 3.45 -6.77
CA ALA A 8 17.57 4.25 -5.95
C ALA A 8 16.94 5.25 -4.97
N LYS A 9 16.50 4.75 -3.81
CA LYS A 9 17.02 5.06 -2.45
C LYS A 9 16.06 4.47 -1.41
N GLY A 10 16.37 3.32 -0.80
CA GLY A 10 15.57 2.78 0.32
C GLY A 10 14.07 2.77 0.00
N ASP A 11 13.75 2.13 -1.14
CA ASP A 11 12.70 2.48 -2.09
C ASP A 11 11.27 2.46 -1.51
N GLU A 12 10.67 3.64 -1.42
CA GLU A 12 9.22 3.79 -1.26
C GLU A 12 8.49 3.23 -2.51
N VAL A 13 7.54 2.33 -2.29
CA VAL A 13 6.71 1.69 -3.30
C VAL A 13 5.50 2.58 -3.61
N LEU A 14 5.32 2.95 -4.88
CA LEU A 14 4.17 3.73 -5.34
C LEU A 14 3.06 2.83 -5.88
N VAL A 15 1.85 2.92 -5.30
CA VAL A 15 0.69 2.13 -5.71
C VAL A 15 -0.45 3.04 -6.14
N GLU A 16 -0.89 2.90 -7.40
CA GLU A 16 -2.05 3.63 -7.91
C GLU A 16 -3.36 2.85 -7.71
N HIS A 17 -4.32 3.46 -7.02
CA HIS A 17 -5.64 2.87 -6.81
C HIS A 17 -6.73 3.94 -6.69
N GLY A 18 -7.84 3.75 -7.40
CA GLY A 18 -8.98 4.67 -7.35
C GLY A 18 -8.64 6.10 -7.82
N GLY A 19 -7.68 6.26 -8.73
CA GLY A 19 -7.21 7.56 -9.21
C GLY A 19 -6.35 8.33 -8.21
N LYS A 20 -5.86 7.67 -7.16
CA LYS A 20 -4.89 8.21 -6.21
C LYS A 20 -3.62 7.36 -6.20
N THR A 21 -2.48 8.01 -6.00
CA THR A 21 -1.20 7.35 -5.78
C THR A 21 -0.92 7.30 -4.29
N TYR A 22 -0.73 6.09 -3.77
CA TYR A 22 -0.32 5.83 -2.39
C TYR A 22 1.17 5.53 -2.37
N VAL A 23 1.85 6.03 -1.35
CA VAL A 23 3.29 5.84 -1.13
C VAL A 23 3.44 4.89 0.06
N LEU A 24 3.99 3.72 -0.18
CA LEU A 24 4.25 2.73 0.86
C LEU A 24 5.76 2.65 1.08
N PRO A 25 6.25 2.35 2.28
CA PRO A 25 7.66 2.03 2.47
C PRO A 25 8.07 0.79 1.67
N SER A 26 9.37 0.50 1.59
CA SER A 26 9.82 -0.81 1.13
C SER A 26 9.29 -1.91 2.08
N PRO A 27 9.00 -3.14 1.62
CA PRO A 27 8.51 -4.22 2.46
C PRO A 27 9.43 -4.55 3.65
N LEU A 28 10.73 -4.29 3.51
CA LEU A 28 11.73 -4.47 4.57
C LEU A 28 11.76 -3.32 5.57
N ASP A 29 11.15 -2.18 5.22
CA ASP A 29 10.99 -0.98 6.05
C ASP A 29 9.54 -0.85 6.58
N TYR A 30 8.72 -1.90 6.43
CA TYR A 30 7.39 -1.93 7.01
C TYR A 30 7.47 -1.87 8.55
N PRO A 31 6.58 -1.12 9.21
CA PRO A 31 6.51 -1.12 10.66
C PRO A 31 6.29 -2.54 11.18
N VAL A 32 7.01 -2.91 12.25
CA VAL A 32 6.87 -4.23 12.89
C VAL A 32 5.43 -4.51 13.33
N ASP A 33 4.65 -3.47 13.63
CA ASP A 33 3.22 -3.55 13.91
C ASP A 33 2.41 -4.29 12.81
N VAL A 34 2.89 -4.33 11.56
CA VAL A 34 2.24 -5.10 10.49
C VAL A 34 2.15 -6.60 10.80
N VAL A 35 3.14 -7.13 11.53
CA VAL A 35 3.21 -8.56 11.91
C VAL A 35 2.17 -8.89 12.98
N PHE A 36 1.74 -7.88 13.74
CA PHE A 36 0.74 -8.02 14.79
C PHE A 36 -0.67 -7.72 14.30
N ALA A 37 -0.84 -7.32 13.04
CA ALA A 37 -2.16 -7.07 12.47
C ALA A 37 -2.99 -8.37 12.43
N GLU A 38 -4.21 -8.33 12.94
CA GLU A 38 -5.10 -9.50 12.99
C GLU A 38 -5.78 -9.78 11.63
N ASN A 39 -5.71 -8.83 10.72
CA ASN A 39 -6.34 -8.88 9.40
C ASN A 39 -5.61 -7.97 8.40
N ASP A 40 -5.86 -8.21 7.10
CA ASP A 40 -5.26 -7.41 6.02
C ASP A 40 -5.58 -5.92 6.11
N PHE A 41 -6.75 -5.54 6.63
CA PHE A 41 -7.14 -4.12 6.75
C PHE A 41 -6.25 -3.37 7.72
N GLU A 42 -5.92 -3.99 8.86
CA GLU A 42 -4.99 -3.41 9.83
C GLU A 42 -3.57 -3.40 9.29
N ALA A 43 -3.15 -4.46 8.60
CA ALA A 43 -1.84 -4.51 7.96
C ALA A 43 -1.68 -3.34 6.96
N VAL A 44 -2.62 -3.20 6.01
CA VAL A 44 -2.62 -2.12 5.02
C VAL A 44 -2.70 -0.74 5.68
N ARG A 45 -3.48 -0.57 6.76
CA ARG A 45 -3.53 0.68 7.53
C ARG A 45 -2.18 1.02 8.13
N VAL A 46 -1.49 0.05 8.71
CA VAL A 46 -0.17 0.23 9.33
C VAL A 46 0.87 0.63 8.27
N VAL A 47 0.89 -0.08 7.12
CA VAL A 47 1.82 0.23 6.03
C VAL A 47 1.56 1.61 5.43
N LEU A 48 0.30 1.95 5.13
CA LEU A 48 -0.06 3.25 4.57
C LEU A 48 0.16 4.41 5.54
N GLY A 49 0.08 4.13 6.84
CA GLY A 49 -0.03 5.14 7.87
C GLY A 49 -1.40 5.82 7.91
N GLU A 50 -1.64 6.56 8.98
CA GLU A 50 -2.96 7.11 9.28
C GLU A 50 -3.43 8.15 8.25
N ALA A 51 -2.53 8.96 7.71
CA ALA A 51 -2.87 10.00 6.74
C ALA A 51 -3.48 9.41 5.44
N GLN A 52 -2.76 8.48 4.81
CA GLN A 52 -3.20 7.85 3.57
C GLN A 52 -4.38 6.90 3.77
N TRP A 53 -4.44 6.22 4.92
CA TRP A 53 -5.60 5.39 5.28
C TRP A 53 -6.89 6.21 5.38
N GLN A 54 -6.84 7.39 6.00
CA GLN A 54 -8.00 8.28 6.07
C GLN A 54 -8.41 8.75 4.67
N GLU A 55 -7.45 9.03 3.79
CA GLU A 55 -7.73 9.37 2.40
C GLU A 55 -8.39 8.25 1.61
N TYR A 56 -7.94 7.02 1.81
CA TYR A 56 -8.54 5.82 1.23
C TYR A 56 -9.98 5.67 1.72
N ARG A 57 -10.22 5.79 3.03
CA ARG A 57 -11.57 5.69 3.63
C ARG A 57 -12.55 6.79 3.17
N LYS A 58 -12.07 7.99 2.83
CA LYS A 58 -12.92 9.07 2.29
C LYS A 58 -13.59 8.69 0.97
N ALA A 59 -12.94 7.84 0.17
CA ALA A 59 -13.51 7.33 -1.07
C ALA A 59 -14.62 6.29 -0.84
N ARG A 60 -14.87 5.88 0.41
CA ARG A 60 -15.80 4.79 0.78
C ARG A 60 -15.61 3.52 -0.08
N PRO A 61 -14.38 2.99 -0.12
CA PRO A 61 -14.06 1.81 -0.93
C PRO A 61 -14.88 0.61 -0.47
N THR A 62 -15.27 -0.24 -1.41
CA THR A 62 -15.93 -1.51 -1.10
C THR A 62 -14.90 -2.56 -0.70
N ILE A 63 -15.35 -3.69 -0.15
CA ILE A 63 -14.47 -4.84 0.13
C ILE A 63 -13.73 -5.30 -1.15
N ARG A 64 -14.37 -5.20 -2.32
CA ARG A 64 -13.74 -5.57 -3.60
C ARG A 64 -12.62 -4.59 -3.97
N ASP A 65 -12.81 -3.29 -3.74
CA ASP A 65 -11.77 -2.28 -3.95
C ASP A 65 -10.58 -2.52 -3.01
N PHE A 66 -10.87 -2.88 -1.76
CA PHE A 66 -9.82 -3.22 -0.80
C PHE A 66 -9.01 -4.44 -1.21
N GLN A 67 -9.66 -5.50 -1.69
CA GLN A 67 -8.93 -6.67 -2.21
C GLN A 67 -8.06 -6.33 -3.43
N ASP A 68 -8.56 -5.52 -4.36
CA ASP A 68 -7.76 -5.05 -5.50
C ASP A 68 -6.56 -4.22 -5.04
N PHE A 69 -6.78 -3.35 -4.06
CA PHE A 69 -5.73 -2.51 -3.51
C PHE A 69 -4.66 -3.32 -2.76
N ASN A 70 -5.09 -4.25 -1.89
CA ASN A 70 -4.17 -5.16 -1.19
C ASN A 70 -3.34 -5.98 -2.19
N ARG A 71 -3.97 -6.50 -3.25
CA ARG A 71 -3.27 -7.22 -4.31
C ARG A 71 -2.21 -6.34 -4.97
N LYS A 72 -2.54 -5.10 -5.34
CA LYS A 72 -1.58 -4.17 -5.95
C LYS A 72 -0.42 -3.82 -5.02
N ILE A 73 -0.67 -3.70 -3.71
CA ILE A 73 0.40 -3.49 -2.72
C ILE A 73 1.35 -4.69 -2.72
N ASN A 74 0.83 -5.91 -2.70
CA ASN A 74 1.65 -7.12 -2.74
C ASN A 74 2.46 -7.23 -4.05
N GLU A 75 1.82 -6.98 -5.20
CA GLU A 75 2.49 -6.98 -6.52
C GLU A 75 3.61 -5.93 -6.59
N ALA A 76 3.35 -4.71 -6.11
CA ALA A 76 4.33 -3.63 -6.11
C ALA A 76 5.46 -3.85 -5.09
N SER A 77 5.19 -4.63 -4.04
CA SER A 77 6.16 -5.08 -3.03
C SER A 77 7.04 -6.24 -3.54
N GLY A 78 6.79 -6.79 -4.73
CA GLY A 78 7.61 -7.84 -5.34
C GLY A 78 7.35 -9.25 -4.82
N ASN A 79 6.15 -9.54 -4.33
CA ASN A 79 5.70 -10.90 -3.95
C ASN A 79 4.72 -11.47 -4.98
#